data_AF-A0A351LB51-F1
#
_entry.id   AF-A0A351LB51-F1
#
_cell.length_a   1.000
_cell.length_b   1.000
_cell.length_c   1.000
_cell.angle_alpha   90.00
_cell.angle_beta   90.00
_cell.angle_gamma   90.00
#
_symmetry.space_group_name_H-M   'P 1'
#
loop_
_entity.id
_entity.type
_entity.pdbx_description
1 polymer ?
#
loop_
_entity_poly.entity_id
_entity_poly.type
_entity_poly.pdbx_seq_one_letter_code
_entity_poly.pdbx_strand_id
1 'polypeptide(L)'
;MQGDLANLTVGDYNGDGKDDFIRQEKGSWDDDTNNTANVYLSNGNGTFWKQDLTNQADMKGDLTNLIVGDFNGDKKTDFIRQEKGDWDNDDNNTANVYLSNGNGTFWKQDLTNWREMKGDLSNIITTSPKLLPGHLTGDIENKGLSWQQDYEYRYHNNGVNLYRYDSSGRTYQGIESNKDTILVIHGWTDKSDSDLIKSLSTKVADKYKNYQVLALDWENPAKDTPNSGSFDQDYNNGRDNKPGVPWHAARSIAPVAEWAVNTLKSLGIAGEQISLFGHSLGSYVSAEIGWLFGGVKNIVALDPAYPGDRYDIDGNKPNDQRVSKFKDVATKSYAFVVANVAGDPERAGDANYSFIVDSGDWDPSKAHGAPIAVFRSLIDQGKFSPSTGLSIPTDLKENWYLNSGWKSNSPAVARHEGTIKVKGDNNLNRYADSLTYVYTNKGDKRTI
;
A
#
# COMPACT_ATOMS: atom_id res chain seq x y z
N MET A 1 -7.09 4.94 -37.80
CA MET A 1 -7.89 6.15 -37.45
C MET A 1 -7.02 7.36 -37.72
N GLN A 2 -7.58 8.46 -38.23
CA GLN A 2 -6.85 9.72 -38.42
C GLN A 2 -7.06 10.57 -37.16
N GLY A 3 -6.01 10.74 -36.35
CA GLY A 3 -6.09 11.37 -35.02
C GLY A 3 -6.61 12.81 -35.04
N ASP A 4 -6.43 13.52 -36.16
CA ASP A 4 -6.91 14.90 -36.30
C ASP A 4 -8.45 14.98 -36.41
N LEU A 5 -9.10 13.89 -36.83
CA LEU A 5 -10.52 13.82 -37.21
C LEU A 5 -11.33 12.85 -36.35
N ALA A 6 -10.78 12.40 -35.22
CA ALA A 6 -11.51 11.58 -34.28
C ALA A 6 -11.12 11.86 -32.82
N ASN A 7 -12.09 11.81 -31.92
CA ASN A 7 -11.86 11.69 -30.49
C ASN A 7 -11.87 10.22 -30.09
N LEU A 8 -11.06 9.87 -29.09
CA LEU A 8 -11.06 8.55 -28.46
C LEU A 8 -11.36 8.70 -26.98
N THR A 9 -12.37 7.97 -26.52
CA THR A 9 -12.80 7.99 -25.11
C THR A 9 -12.68 6.58 -24.53
N VAL A 10 -11.66 6.38 -23.70
CA VAL A 10 -11.32 5.09 -23.08
C VAL A 10 -12.22 4.81 -21.87
N GLY A 11 -12.61 3.54 -21.71
CA GLY A 11 -13.39 3.04 -20.56
C GLY A 11 -13.54 1.52 -20.63
N ASP A 12 -13.95 0.88 -19.55
CA ASP A 12 -14.37 -0.53 -19.54
C ASP A 12 -15.88 -0.58 -19.80
N TYR A 13 -16.32 -0.59 -21.07
CA TYR A 13 -17.73 -0.47 -21.42
C TYR A 13 -18.46 -1.82 -21.28
N ASN A 14 -17.76 -2.95 -21.27
CA ASN A 14 -18.38 -4.27 -21.11
C ASN A 14 -18.31 -4.83 -19.67
N GLY A 15 -17.49 -4.24 -18.79
CA GLY A 15 -17.31 -4.65 -17.40
C GLY A 15 -16.39 -5.88 -17.23
N ASP A 16 -15.53 -6.16 -18.21
CA ASP A 16 -14.63 -7.33 -18.19
C ASP A 16 -13.24 -7.02 -17.59
N GLY A 17 -13.03 -5.78 -17.14
CA GLY A 17 -11.80 -5.30 -16.53
C GLY A 17 -10.72 -4.91 -17.53
N LYS A 18 -11.04 -4.81 -18.83
CA LYS A 18 -10.10 -4.37 -19.88
C LYS A 18 -10.50 -2.99 -20.42
N ASP A 19 -9.51 -2.25 -20.89
CA ASP A 19 -9.75 -0.98 -21.56
C ASP A 19 -10.35 -1.20 -22.97
N ASP A 20 -11.59 -0.76 -23.13
CA ASP A 20 -12.30 -0.54 -24.39
C ASP A 20 -12.19 0.94 -24.79
N PHE A 21 -12.77 1.34 -25.93
CA PHE A 21 -12.87 2.76 -26.27
C PHE A 21 -14.05 3.08 -27.19
N ILE A 22 -14.54 4.32 -27.09
CA ILE A 22 -15.43 4.93 -28.09
C ILE A 22 -14.59 5.75 -29.05
N ARG A 23 -14.82 5.56 -30.35
CA ARG A 23 -14.36 6.45 -31.42
C ARG A 23 -15.51 7.38 -31.79
N GLN A 24 -15.21 8.67 -31.87
CA GLN A 24 -16.15 9.71 -32.27
C GLN A 24 -15.54 10.53 -33.41
N GLU A 25 -16.23 10.68 -34.53
CA GLU A 25 -15.79 11.52 -35.66
C GLU A 25 -15.92 13.01 -35.32
N LYS A 26 -14.98 13.82 -35.84
CA LYS A 26 -14.97 15.28 -35.73
C LYS A 26 -14.35 15.93 -36.97
N GLY A 27 -14.49 17.24 -37.11
CA GLY A 27 -13.99 17.99 -38.25
C GLY A 27 -14.63 17.51 -39.56
N SER A 28 -13.81 17.36 -40.61
CA SER A 28 -14.31 16.97 -41.94
C SER A 28 -14.83 15.53 -42.05
N TRP A 29 -14.76 14.72 -40.99
CA TRP A 29 -15.39 13.39 -40.95
C TRP A 29 -16.77 13.41 -40.29
N ASP A 30 -17.15 14.53 -39.67
CA ASP A 30 -18.42 14.67 -38.97
C ASP A 30 -19.49 15.37 -39.84
N ASP A 31 -19.35 15.30 -41.16
CA ASP A 31 -20.22 15.98 -42.15
C ASP A 31 -21.46 15.15 -42.56
N ASP A 32 -21.54 13.89 -42.13
CA ASP A 32 -22.71 13.02 -42.31
C ASP A 32 -23.10 12.27 -41.02
N THR A 33 -24.17 11.46 -41.05
CA THR A 33 -24.65 10.70 -39.88
C THR A 33 -24.22 9.23 -39.85
N ASN A 34 -23.37 8.81 -40.77
CA ASN A 34 -22.93 7.43 -40.91
C ASN A 34 -21.58 7.24 -40.22
N ASN A 35 -21.47 6.21 -39.39
CA ASN A 35 -20.20 5.86 -38.73
C ASN A 35 -19.63 6.96 -37.80
N THR A 36 -20.47 7.93 -37.43
CA THR A 36 -20.15 9.07 -36.56
C THR A 36 -19.58 8.63 -35.21
N ALA A 37 -20.08 7.52 -34.64
CA ALA A 37 -19.53 6.98 -33.40
C ALA A 37 -19.69 5.47 -33.25
N ASN A 38 -18.64 4.82 -32.74
CA ASN A 38 -18.59 3.39 -32.52
C ASN A 38 -17.88 3.07 -31.20
N VAL A 39 -18.26 1.97 -30.56
CA VAL A 39 -17.51 1.39 -29.44
C VAL A 39 -16.69 0.21 -29.92
N TYR A 40 -15.48 0.07 -29.38
CA TYR A 40 -14.52 -0.97 -29.68
C TYR A 40 -14.24 -1.73 -28.39
N LEU A 41 -14.74 -2.97 -28.30
CA LEU A 41 -14.58 -3.83 -27.13
C LEU A 41 -13.32 -4.68 -27.26
N SER A 42 -12.48 -4.70 -26.22
CA SER A 42 -11.19 -5.38 -26.20
C SER A 42 -11.35 -6.89 -26.11
N ASN A 43 -10.68 -7.62 -27.00
CA ASN A 43 -10.56 -9.07 -26.90
C ASN A 43 -9.42 -9.50 -25.94
N GLY A 44 -8.67 -8.55 -25.36
CA GLY A 44 -7.54 -8.82 -24.44
C GLY A 44 -6.25 -9.34 -25.10
N ASN A 45 -6.22 -9.44 -26.43
CA ASN A 45 -5.04 -9.85 -27.20
C ASN A 45 -4.56 -8.75 -28.17
N GLY A 46 -4.97 -7.50 -27.93
CA GLY A 46 -4.68 -6.35 -28.79
C GLY A 46 -5.63 -6.19 -29.98
N THR A 47 -6.63 -7.06 -30.13
CA THR A 47 -7.70 -6.90 -31.13
C THR A 47 -9.00 -6.42 -30.50
N PHE A 48 -9.91 -5.85 -31.31
CA PHE A 48 -11.15 -5.25 -30.84
C PHE A 48 -12.36 -5.66 -31.68
N TRP A 49 -13.50 -5.88 -31.03
CA TRP A 49 -14.80 -6.01 -31.67
C TRP A 49 -15.46 -4.64 -31.80
N LYS A 50 -15.77 -4.23 -33.03
CA LYS A 50 -16.45 -2.95 -33.32
C LYS A 50 -17.96 -3.12 -33.24
N GLN A 51 -18.63 -2.21 -32.54
CA GLN A 51 -20.08 -2.09 -32.48
C GLN A 51 -20.48 -0.63 -32.72
N ASP A 52 -21.44 -0.40 -33.62
CA ASP A 52 -21.94 0.96 -33.87
C ASP A 52 -22.83 1.42 -32.71
N LEU A 53 -22.67 2.68 -32.28
CA LEU A 53 -23.50 3.24 -31.22
C LEU A 53 -24.94 3.44 -31.72
N THR A 54 -25.89 3.13 -30.85
CA THR A 54 -27.29 3.50 -31.10
C THR A 54 -27.39 5.03 -31.02
N ASN A 55 -28.07 5.64 -31.99
CA ASN A 55 -28.13 7.11 -32.16
C ASN A 55 -26.75 7.75 -32.38
N GLN A 56 -25.84 7.10 -33.13
CA GLN A 56 -24.53 7.66 -33.48
C GLN A 56 -24.59 9.08 -34.06
N ALA A 57 -25.70 9.43 -34.73
CA ALA A 57 -25.93 10.78 -35.24
C ALA A 57 -25.94 11.84 -34.14
N ASP A 58 -26.32 11.50 -32.90
CA ASP A 58 -26.33 12.42 -31.74
C ASP A 58 -24.93 12.61 -31.13
N MET A 59 -23.91 11.90 -31.64
CA MET A 59 -22.57 11.82 -31.07
C MET A 59 -21.54 12.59 -31.88
N LYS A 60 -21.92 13.65 -32.58
CA LYS A 60 -21.02 14.50 -33.38
C LYS A 60 -19.93 15.12 -32.52
N GLY A 61 -18.65 14.82 -32.77
CA GLY A 61 -17.55 15.24 -31.91
C GLY A 61 -17.29 16.74 -31.91
N ASP A 62 -17.69 17.44 -32.97
CA ASP A 62 -17.64 18.90 -33.04
C ASP A 62 -18.73 19.55 -32.18
N LEU A 63 -19.84 18.85 -31.96
CA LEU A 63 -21.07 19.38 -31.37
C LEU A 63 -21.43 18.74 -30.03
N THR A 64 -20.65 17.75 -29.59
CA THR A 64 -20.87 17.08 -28.30
C THR A 64 -19.58 16.77 -27.54
N ASN A 65 -19.70 16.70 -26.22
CA ASN A 65 -18.73 16.09 -25.32
C ASN A 65 -19.23 14.70 -24.89
N LEU A 66 -18.31 13.75 -24.78
CA LEU A 66 -18.56 12.45 -24.15
C LEU A 66 -17.81 12.40 -22.82
N ILE A 67 -18.56 12.26 -21.74
CA ILE A 67 -18.04 12.31 -20.38
C ILE A 67 -18.29 10.95 -19.73
N VAL A 68 -17.23 10.19 -19.46
CA VAL A 68 -17.33 8.83 -18.92
C VAL A 68 -17.39 8.78 -17.41
N GLY A 69 -18.10 7.78 -16.89
CA GLY A 69 -18.22 7.46 -15.47
C GLY A 69 -19.05 6.19 -15.27
N ASP A 70 -19.09 5.66 -14.05
CA ASP A 70 -20.08 4.63 -13.66
C ASP A 70 -21.23 5.36 -12.97
N PHE A 71 -22.28 5.68 -13.73
CA PHE A 71 -23.37 6.55 -13.27
C PHE A 71 -24.50 5.78 -12.57
N ASN A 72 -24.53 4.46 -12.72
CA ASN A 72 -25.53 3.59 -12.08
C ASN A 72 -24.96 2.63 -11.02
N GLY A 73 -23.62 2.57 -10.86
CA GLY A 73 -22.92 1.75 -9.87
C GLY A 73 -22.79 0.27 -10.27
N ASP A 74 -22.97 -0.07 -11.54
CA ASP A 74 -22.94 -1.44 -12.03
C ASP A 74 -21.55 -1.94 -12.46
N LYS A 75 -20.53 -1.07 -12.29
CA LYS A 75 -19.12 -1.29 -12.63
C LYS A 75 -18.81 -1.37 -14.12
N LYS A 76 -19.73 -0.96 -14.98
CA LYS A 76 -19.46 -0.72 -16.39
C LYS A 76 -19.29 0.77 -16.62
N THR A 77 -18.52 1.13 -17.63
CA THR A 77 -18.39 2.52 -18.03
C THR A 77 -19.65 2.96 -18.77
N ASP A 78 -20.33 3.94 -18.19
CA ASP A 78 -21.39 4.72 -18.81
C ASP A 78 -20.81 6.03 -19.38
N PHE A 79 -21.63 6.80 -20.09
CA PHE A 79 -21.23 8.15 -20.49
C PHE A 79 -22.39 9.13 -20.51
N ILE A 80 -22.09 10.41 -20.29
CA ILE A 80 -22.98 11.53 -20.57
C ILE A 80 -22.61 12.06 -21.96
N ARG A 81 -23.61 12.21 -22.81
CA ARG A 81 -23.52 13.01 -24.04
C ARG A 81 -24.02 14.41 -23.71
N GLN A 82 -23.23 15.42 -24.01
CA GLN A 82 -23.51 16.83 -23.71
C GLN A 82 -23.34 17.67 -24.97
N GLU A 83 -24.33 18.50 -25.32
CA GLU A 83 -24.24 19.43 -26.45
C GLU A 83 -23.26 20.58 -26.18
N LYS A 84 -22.56 21.01 -27.23
CA LYS A 84 -21.68 22.19 -27.24
C LYS A 84 -21.76 22.89 -28.60
N GLY A 85 -21.25 24.11 -28.68
CA GLY A 85 -21.20 24.86 -29.93
C GLY A 85 -22.58 25.06 -30.55
N ASP A 86 -22.72 24.80 -31.85
CA ASP A 86 -23.96 25.10 -32.58
C ASP A 86 -25.18 24.29 -32.12
N TRP A 87 -24.99 23.13 -31.48
CA TRP A 87 -26.09 22.35 -30.89
C TRP A 87 -26.51 22.83 -29.51
N ASP A 88 -25.66 23.57 -28.80
CA ASP A 88 -25.99 24.13 -27.49
C ASP A 88 -26.68 25.51 -27.60
N ASN A 89 -27.42 25.76 -28.67
CA ASN A 89 -28.05 27.06 -28.95
C ASN A 89 -29.49 27.18 -28.45
N ASP A 90 -30.08 26.09 -27.96
CA ASP A 90 -31.42 26.06 -27.38
C ASP A 90 -31.44 25.35 -26.03
N ASP A 91 -32.61 25.38 -25.39
CA ASP A 91 -32.89 24.59 -24.21
C ASP A 91 -33.67 23.35 -24.68
N ASN A 92 -33.06 22.38 -25.35
CA ASN A 92 -33.70 21.08 -25.56
C ASN A 92 -32.65 19.98 -25.74
N ASN A 93 -32.82 18.84 -25.05
CA ASN A 93 -31.93 17.67 -25.21
C ASN A 93 -30.41 17.96 -25.02
N THR A 94 -30.08 19.00 -24.25
CA THR A 94 -28.71 19.49 -24.01
C THR A 94 -27.78 18.45 -23.38
N ALA A 95 -28.31 17.47 -22.65
CA ALA A 95 -27.55 16.33 -22.15
C ALA A 95 -28.41 15.08 -21.90
N ASN A 96 -27.82 13.91 -22.09
CA ASN A 96 -28.42 12.61 -21.74
C ASN A 96 -27.37 11.66 -21.16
N VAL A 97 -27.80 10.73 -20.31
CA VAL A 97 -26.97 9.63 -19.80
C VAL A 97 -27.16 8.40 -20.68
N TYR A 98 -26.07 7.74 -21.04
CA TYR A 98 -26.05 6.49 -21.78
C TYR A 98 -25.47 5.41 -20.87
N LEU A 99 -26.35 4.56 -20.34
CA LEU A 99 -25.98 3.48 -19.43
C LEU A 99 -25.57 2.23 -20.22
N SER A 100 -24.45 1.61 -19.89
CA SER A 100 -23.94 0.46 -20.64
C SER A 100 -24.72 -0.82 -20.35
N ASN A 101 -25.09 -1.54 -21.41
CA ASN A 101 -25.67 -2.88 -21.31
C ASN A 101 -24.60 -3.99 -21.24
N GLY A 102 -23.31 -3.65 -21.32
CA GLY A 102 -22.21 -4.62 -21.24
C GLY A 102 -21.87 -5.37 -22.54
N ASN A 103 -22.57 -5.07 -23.63
CA ASN A 103 -22.37 -5.72 -24.94
C ASN A 103 -22.06 -4.71 -26.06
N GLY A 104 -21.65 -3.49 -25.69
CA GLY A 104 -21.41 -2.38 -26.62
C GLY A 104 -22.69 -1.62 -27.04
N THR A 105 -23.84 -1.94 -26.44
CA THR A 105 -25.07 -1.14 -26.58
C THR A 105 -25.36 -0.36 -25.31
N PHE A 106 -26.13 0.72 -25.44
CA PHE A 106 -26.39 1.66 -24.35
C PHE A 106 -27.89 1.99 -24.24
N TRP A 107 -28.38 2.10 -23.02
CA TRP A 107 -29.70 2.64 -22.73
C TRP A 107 -29.62 4.16 -22.55
N LYS A 108 -30.30 4.90 -23.42
CA LYS A 108 -30.40 6.37 -23.31
C LYS A 108 -31.42 6.72 -22.23
N GLN A 109 -31.00 7.53 -21.27
CA GLN A 109 -31.82 8.10 -20.21
C GLN A 109 -31.72 9.63 -20.24
N ASP A 110 -32.87 10.28 -20.33
CA ASP A 110 -32.94 11.74 -20.29
C ASP A 110 -32.69 12.26 -18.87
N LEU A 111 -31.91 13.33 -18.77
CA LEU A 111 -31.63 14.01 -17.51
C LEU A 111 -32.83 14.88 -17.12
N THR A 112 -33.20 14.93 -15.84
CA THR A 112 -34.35 15.74 -15.39
C THR A 112 -34.05 17.24 -15.34
N ASN A 113 -32.77 17.64 -15.28
CA ASN A 113 -32.32 19.03 -15.20
C ASN A 113 -31.46 19.42 -16.41
N TRP A 114 -31.77 18.90 -17.61
CA TRP A 114 -30.95 19.08 -18.81
C TRP A 114 -30.62 20.56 -19.09
N ARG A 115 -31.52 21.51 -18.80
CA ARG A 115 -31.30 22.98 -18.93
C ARG A 115 -30.03 23.52 -18.24
N GLU A 116 -29.56 22.86 -17.18
CA GLU A 116 -28.38 23.28 -16.41
C GLU A 116 -27.07 22.67 -16.95
N MET A 117 -27.14 21.79 -17.95
CA MET A 117 -26.03 20.96 -18.41
C MET A 117 -25.49 21.34 -19.79
N LYS A 118 -25.69 22.60 -20.22
CA LYS A 118 -25.15 23.17 -21.46
C LYS A 118 -23.61 23.11 -21.48
N GLY A 119 -23.00 22.48 -22.48
CA GLY A 119 -21.56 22.23 -22.54
C GLY A 119 -20.70 23.49 -22.64
N ASP A 120 -21.25 24.58 -23.18
CA ASP A 120 -20.53 25.86 -23.29
C ASP A 120 -20.54 26.66 -21.97
N LEU A 121 -21.40 26.28 -21.00
CA LEU A 121 -21.57 26.97 -19.72
C LEU A 121 -21.23 26.10 -18.50
N SER A 122 -21.24 24.77 -18.66
CA SER A 122 -21.10 23.80 -17.58
C SER A 122 -20.00 22.79 -17.89
N ASN A 123 -18.84 22.96 -17.24
CA ASN A 123 -17.78 21.95 -17.25
C ASN A 123 -18.15 20.80 -16.31
N ILE A 124 -18.37 19.60 -16.86
CA ILE A 124 -18.51 18.39 -16.06
C ILE A 124 -17.12 17.78 -15.89
N ILE A 125 -16.56 17.90 -14.70
CA ILE A 125 -15.30 17.26 -14.34
C ILE A 125 -15.65 15.90 -13.71
N THR A 126 -15.54 14.80 -14.46
CA THR A 126 -15.58 13.48 -13.85
C THR A 126 -14.22 13.14 -13.26
N THR A 127 -14.10 13.21 -11.93
CA THR A 127 -13.06 12.49 -11.22
C THR A 127 -13.59 11.10 -10.93
N SER A 128 -13.73 10.25 -11.95
CA SER A 128 -13.82 8.82 -11.67
C SER A 128 -12.53 8.48 -10.93
N PRO A 129 -12.56 8.09 -9.64
CA PRO A 129 -11.37 7.57 -9.00
C PRO A 129 -10.93 6.42 -9.90
N LYS A 130 -9.70 6.48 -10.40
CA LYS A 130 -9.12 5.38 -11.15
C LYS A 130 -9.17 4.16 -10.23
N LEU A 131 -10.17 3.29 -10.39
CA LEU A 131 -10.26 2.03 -9.67
C LEU A 131 -9.16 1.15 -10.26
N LEU A 132 -7.98 1.28 -9.69
CA LEU A 132 -6.81 0.52 -10.11
C LEU A 132 -6.99 -0.92 -9.62
N PRO A 133 -6.51 -1.93 -10.36
CA PRO A 133 -6.75 -3.32 -10.02
C PRO A 133 -6.31 -3.60 -8.59
N GLY A 134 -7.06 -4.45 -7.87
CA GLY A 134 -6.75 -4.83 -6.48
C GLY A 134 -5.43 -5.61 -6.31
N HIS A 135 -4.70 -5.83 -7.39
CA HIS A 135 -3.35 -6.39 -7.41
C HIS A 135 -2.51 -5.63 -8.44
N LEU A 136 -1.37 -5.10 -7.99
CA LEU A 136 -0.33 -4.52 -8.84
C LEU A 136 0.97 -5.30 -8.62
N THR A 137 1.78 -5.42 -9.66
CA THR A 137 3.07 -6.11 -9.62
C THR A 137 4.13 -5.30 -10.34
N GLY A 138 5.39 -5.52 -10.00
CA GLY A 138 6.49 -4.94 -10.74
C GLY A 138 7.82 -5.57 -10.45
N ASP A 139 8.77 -5.17 -11.27
CA ASP A 139 10.14 -5.63 -11.22
C ASP A 139 10.95 -4.73 -10.30
N ILE A 140 11.95 -5.31 -9.62
CA ILE A 140 12.98 -4.55 -8.92
C ILE A 140 14.36 -5.07 -9.27
N GLU A 141 15.34 -4.20 -9.15
CA GLU A 141 16.75 -4.49 -9.29
C GLU A 141 17.47 -4.08 -8.00
N ASN A 142 18.33 -4.95 -7.48
CA ASN A 142 19.27 -4.59 -6.41
C ASN A 142 20.71 -4.81 -6.89
N LYS A 143 21.64 -4.07 -6.29
CA LYS A 143 23.07 -4.24 -6.55
C LYS A 143 23.70 -5.03 -5.40
N GLY A 144 24.59 -5.96 -5.71
CA GLY A 144 25.46 -6.66 -4.76
C GLY A 144 26.92 -6.39 -5.09
N LEU A 145 27.80 -6.38 -4.08
CA LEU A 145 29.24 -6.27 -4.33
C LEU A 145 29.85 -7.65 -4.65
N SER A 146 30.67 -7.72 -5.70
CA SER A 146 31.54 -8.88 -6.00
C SER A 146 33.03 -8.60 -5.69
N TRP A 147 33.88 -9.63 -5.74
CA TRP A 147 35.32 -9.57 -5.38
C TRP A 147 36.18 -8.61 -6.18
N GLN A 148 35.68 -8.14 -7.31
CA GLN A 148 36.41 -7.24 -8.20
C GLN A 148 35.99 -5.77 -8.04
N GLN A 149 35.15 -5.45 -7.05
CA GLN A 149 34.37 -4.19 -6.98
C GLN A 149 33.41 -4.02 -8.17
N ASP A 150 33.16 -5.10 -8.92
CA ASP A 150 32.13 -5.15 -9.93
C ASP A 150 30.78 -5.43 -9.27
N TYR A 151 29.77 -4.66 -9.66
CA TYR A 151 28.39 -4.82 -9.19
C TYR A 151 27.79 -6.12 -9.76
N GLU A 152 27.39 -7.05 -8.90
CA GLU A 152 26.47 -8.14 -9.27
C GLU A 152 25.03 -7.63 -9.17
N TYR A 153 24.39 -7.44 -10.32
CA TYR A 153 22.99 -7.05 -10.38
C TYR A 153 22.09 -8.26 -10.12
N ARG A 154 21.16 -8.14 -9.16
CA ARG A 154 20.08 -9.12 -8.98
C ARG A 154 18.79 -8.51 -9.44
N TYR A 155 18.22 -9.14 -10.47
CA TYR A 155 16.95 -8.75 -11.04
C TYR A 155 15.84 -9.66 -10.52
N HIS A 156 14.82 -9.08 -9.92
CA HIS A 156 13.64 -9.79 -9.42
C HIS A 156 12.43 -9.43 -10.30
N ASN A 157 12.17 -10.27 -11.30
CA ASN A 157 10.97 -10.16 -12.16
C ASN A 157 9.71 -10.46 -11.33
N ASN A 158 8.72 -9.56 -11.37
CA ASN A 158 7.54 -9.53 -10.50
C ASN A 158 7.91 -9.68 -9.02
N GLY A 159 9.06 -9.10 -8.65
CA GLY A 159 9.67 -9.23 -7.33
C GLY A 159 8.87 -8.58 -6.20
N VAL A 160 7.98 -7.65 -6.55
CA VAL A 160 7.15 -6.90 -5.60
C VAL A 160 5.71 -6.84 -6.08
N ASN A 161 4.78 -6.93 -5.12
CA ASN A 161 3.36 -6.93 -5.37
C ASN A 161 2.64 -6.09 -4.31
N LEU A 162 1.55 -5.43 -4.72
CA LEU A 162 0.65 -4.70 -3.85
C LEU A 162 -0.73 -5.33 -3.95
N TYR A 163 -1.18 -5.98 -2.87
CA TYR A 163 -2.47 -6.68 -2.83
C TYR A 163 -3.47 -5.92 -1.97
N ARG A 164 -4.71 -5.77 -2.46
CA ARG A 164 -5.84 -5.31 -1.66
C ARG A 164 -6.30 -6.42 -0.71
N TYR A 165 -6.59 -6.05 0.54
CA TYR A 165 -7.13 -6.95 1.56
C TYR A 165 -8.51 -6.51 2.08
N ASP A 166 -9.38 -7.48 2.33
CA ASP A 166 -10.60 -7.35 3.13
C ASP A 166 -10.54 -8.26 4.38
N SER A 167 -11.67 -8.41 5.09
CA SER A 167 -11.74 -9.27 6.28
C SER A 167 -11.57 -10.77 5.99
N SER A 168 -11.69 -11.19 4.73
CA SER A 168 -11.55 -12.58 4.28
C SER A 168 -10.18 -12.89 3.71
N GLY A 169 -9.42 -11.88 3.26
CA GLY A 169 -8.07 -12.04 2.73
C GLY A 169 -7.79 -11.12 1.55
N ARG A 170 -6.95 -11.57 0.61
CA ARG A 170 -6.71 -10.87 -0.65
C ARG A 170 -8.01 -10.75 -1.44
N THR A 171 -8.21 -9.61 -2.08
CA THR A 171 -9.39 -9.30 -2.89
C THR A 171 -8.99 -8.55 -4.15
N TYR A 172 -9.86 -8.58 -5.17
CA TYR A 172 -9.68 -7.83 -6.41
C TYR A 172 -10.44 -6.49 -6.40
N GLN A 173 -10.98 -6.09 -5.24
CA GLN A 173 -11.53 -4.74 -5.08
C GLN A 173 -10.47 -3.70 -5.47
N GLY A 174 -10.88 -2.70 -6.25
CA GLY A 174 -9.97 -1.65 -6.71
C GLY A 174 -9.36 -0.84 -5.57
N ILE A 175 -8.16 -0.29 -5.82
CA ILE A 175 -7.48 0.62 -4.90
C ILE A 175 -8.02 2.03 -5.11
N GLU A 176 -8.43 2.68 -4.03
CA GLU A 176 -9.12 3.97 -4.02
C GLU A 176 -8.14 5.09 -3.62
N SER A 177 -7.93 6.08 -4.49
CA SER A 177 -6.93 7.15 -4.28
C SER A 177 -7.26 8.09 -3.09
N ASN A 178 -8.54 8.31 -2.84
CA ASN A 178 -9.05 9.21 -1.81
C ASN A 178 -9.16 8.57 -0.41
N LYS A 179 -8.81 7.28 -0.27
CA LYS A 179 -9.01 6.54 0.98
C LYS A 179 -7.74 6.50 1.81
N ASP A 180 -7.89 6.77 3.11
CA ASP A 180 -6.81 6.53 4.06
C ASP A 180 -6.37 5.05 3.97
N THR A 181 -5.06 4.83 3.93
CA THR A 181 -4.47 3.55 3.55
C THR A 181 -3.63 2.98 4.69
N ILE A 182 -3.90 1.73 5.04
CA ILE A 182 -3.04 0.92 5.89
C ILE A 182 -2.23 -0.01 4.99
N LEU A 183 -0.91 0.11 5.01
CA LEU A 183 -0.01 -0.78 4.28
C LEU A 183 0.67 -1.75 5.26
N VAL A 184 0.38 -3.04 5.12
CA VAL A 184 1.00 -4.11 5.91
C VAL A 184 2.19 -4.69 5.16
N ILE A 185 3.35 -4.79 5.81
CA ILE A 185 4.61 -5.18 5.17
C ILE A 185 5.27 -6.31 5.97
N HIS A 186 5.46 -7.46 5.32
CA HIS A 186 6.16 -8.60 5.92
C HIS A 186 7.68 -8.41 5.88
N GLY A 187 8.43 -9.34 6.47
CA GLY A 187 9.90 -9.27 6.50
C GLY A 187 10.61 -10.48 5.91
N TRP A 188 11.82 -10.71 6.42
CA TRP A 188 12.76 -11.73 5.94
C TRP A 188 12.12 -13.12 5.86
N THR A 189 12.30 -13.79 4.72
CA THR A 189 11.78 -15.14 4.39
C THR A 189 10.26 -15.31 4.41
N ASP A 190 9.50 -14.23 4.61
CA ASP A 190 8.05 -14.24 4.77
C ASP A 190 7.34 -13.78 3.47
N LYS A 191 6.01 -13.73 3.51
CA LYS A 191 5.14 -13.29 2.41
C LYS A 191 3.84 -12.70 2.95
N SER A 192 3.10 -11.97 2.13
CA SER A 192 1.92 -11.25 2.64
C SER A 192 0.73 -12.16 3.01
N ASP A 193 0.68 -13.38 2.45
CA ASP A 193 -0.37 -14.37 2.75
C ASP A 193 0.08 -15.41 3.78
N SER A 194 1.18 -15.20 4.50
CA SER A 194 1.53 -16.04 5.65
C SER A 194 0.53 -15.85 6.79
N ASP A 195 0.37 -16.86 7.64
CA ASP A 195 -0.66 -16.87 8.68
C ASP A 195 -0.61 -15.61 9.57
N LEU A 196 0.58 -15.20 9.99
CA LEU A 196 0.75 -14.01 10.84
C LEU A 196 0.38 -12.72 10.11
N ILE A 197 0.92 -12.49 8.92
CA ILE A 197 0.72 -11.25 8.17
C ILE A 197 -0.70 -11.15 7.63
N LYS A 198 -1.24 -12.25 7.11
CA LYS A 198 -2.65 -12.38 6.71
C LYS A 198 -3.57 -12.08 7.88
N SER A 199 -3.30 -12.66 9.05
CA SER A 199 -4.14 -12.46 10.24
C SER A 199 -4.14 -11.03 10.77
N LEU A 200 -3.04 -10.28 10.59
CA LEU A 200 -2.99 -8.85 10.88
C LEU A 200 -3.78 -8.07 9.82
N SER A 201 -3.54 -8.35 8.53
CA SER A 201 -4.17 -7.67 7.40
C SER A 201 -5.70 -7.80 7.43
N THR A 202 -6.23 -9.01 7.63
CA THR A 202 -7.68 -9.23 7.75
C THR A 202 -8.25 -8.62 9.02
N LYS A 203 -7.50 -8.62 10.12
CA LYS A 203 -7.93 -7.98 11.38
C LYS A 203 -8.08 -6.46 11.23
N VAL A 204 -7.11 -5.79 10.61
CA VAL A 204 -7.18 -4.34 10.39
C VAL A 204 -8.26 -3.99 9.37
N ALA A 205 -8.43 -4.80 8.32
CA ALA A 205 -9.50 -4.64 7.34
C ALA A 205 -10.89 -4.86 7.96
N ASP A 206 -10.99 -5.75 8.95
CA ASP A 206 -12.21 -5.97 9.68
C ASP A 206 -12.54 -4.80 10.63
N LYS A 207 -11.55 -4.35 11.40
CA LYS A 207 -11.76 -3.31 12.42
C LYS A 207 -11.98 -1.92 11.81
N TYR A 208 -11.25 -1.57 10.75
CA TYR A 208 -11.17 -0.21 10.24
C TYR A 208 -11.80 -0.09 8.84
N LYS A 209 -13.12 -0.30 8.76
CA LYS A 209 -13.88 -0.32 7.50
C LYS A 209 -13.77 0.95 6.64
N ASN A 210 -13.44 2.08 7.26
CA ASN A 210 -13.24 3.36 6.57
C ASN A 210 -11.84 3.52 5.95
N TYR A 211 -10.92 2.60 6.24
CA TYR A 211 -9.60 2.55 5.61
C TYR A 211 -9.61 1.49 4.49
N GLN A 212 -8.74 1.67 3.50
CA GLN A 212 -8.31 0.55 2.67
C GLN A 212 -7.07 -0.09 3.27
N VAL A 213 -6.98 -1.40 3.11
CA VAL A 213 -5.83 -2.21 3.54
C VAL A 213 -5.16 -2.77 2.31
N LEU A 214 -3.87 -2.51 2.22
CA LEU A 214 -2.97 -3.04 1.22
C LEU A 214 -1.90 -3.87 1.93
N ALA A 215 -1.41 -4.91 1.28
CA ALA A 215 -0.23 -5.64 1.72
C ALA A 215 0.86 -5.55 0.65
N LEU A 216 2.05 -5.09 1.06
CA LEU A 216 3.23 -5.10 0.23
C LEU A 216 3.92 -6.46 0.36
N ASP A 217 3.85 -7.24 -0.72
CA ASP A 217 4.48 -8.55 -0.82
C ASP A 217 5.78 -8.43 -1.62
N TRP A 218 6.89 -8.66 -0.95
CA TRP A 218 8.24 -8.68 -1.51
C TRP A 218 8.90 -10.02 -1.20
N GLU A 219 8.14 -11.13 -1.20
CA GLU A 219 8.59 -12.48 -0.83
C GLU A 219 9.88 -12.90 -1.55
N ASN A 220 9.97 -12.59 -2.85
CA ASN A 220 11.10 -13.01 -3.67
C ASN A 220 12.41 -12.32 -3.21
N PRO A 221 12.51 -10.97 -3.19
CA PRO A 221 13.68 -10.31 -2.62
C PRO A 221 13.87 -10.55 -1.11
N ALA A 222 12.79 -10.76 -0.34
CA ALA A 222 12.87 -11.07 1.10
C ALA A 222 13.47 -12.46 1.38
N LYS A 223 13.50 -13.36 0.40
CA LYS A 223 14.11 -14.69 0.49
C LYS A 223 15.49 -14.74 -0.14
N ASP A 224 16.01 -13.60 -0.55
CA ASP A 224 17.32 -13.55 -1.19
C ASP A 224 18.42 -14.07 -0.24
N THR A 225 19.26 -14.92 -0.79
CA THR A 225 20.34 -15.64 -0.09
C THR A 225 21.61 -15.51 -0.93
N PRO A 226 22.81 -15.73 -0.36
CA PRO A 226 24.00 -15.79 -1.19
C PRO A 226 23.90 -16.98 -2.15
N ASN A 227 24.14 -16.76 -3.44
CA ASN A 227 24.22 -17.86 -4.42
C ASN A 227 25.32 -18.85 -4.01
N SER A 228 25.08 -20.14 -4.17
CA SER A 228 26.12 -21.15 -3.98
C SER A 228 27.27 -20.92 -4.98
N GLY A 229 28.38 -20.37 -4.51
CA GLY A 229 29.54 -20.00 -5.33
C GLY A 229 29.71 -18.49 -5.58
N SER A 230 28.74 -17.66 -5.18
CA SER A 230 28.91 -16.20 -5.10
C SER A 230 29.75 -15.88 -3.86
N PHE A 231 31.00 -15.54 -4.10
CA PHE A 231 31.87 -14.96 -3.11
C PHE A 231 31.46 -13.49 -2.92
N ASP A 232 30.82 -13.14 -1.80
CA ASP A 232 30.54 -11.75 -1.41
C ASP A 232 31.72 -11.27 -0.54
N GLN A 233 32.31 -10.10 -0.79
CA GLN A 233 33.45 -9.62 0.02
C GLN A 233 33.04 -9.39 1.48
N ASP A 234 31.78 -9.04 1.75
CA ASP A 234 31.30 -8.85 3.11
C ASP A 234 31.15 -10.19 3.87
N TYR A 235 30.91 -11.29 3.15
CA TYR A 235 30.96 -12.66 3.68
C TYR A 235 32.34 -12.95 4.32
N ASN A 236 33.44 -12.43 3.74
CA ASN A 236 34.79 -12.64 4.24
C ASN A 236 35.36 -11.51 5.14
N ASN A 237 34.68 -10.37 5.27
CA ASN A 237 35.04 -9.31 6.24
C ASN A 237 34.61 -9.62 7.68
N GLY A 238 34.02 -10.78 7.94
CA GLY A 238 33.62 -11.22 9.28
C GLY A 238 32.41 -10.50 9.87
N ARG A 239 31.82 -9.53 9.15
CA ARG A 239 30.56 -8.86 9.53
C ARG A 239 29.33 -9.65 9.08
N ASP A 240 29.38 -10.24 7.90
CA ASP A 240 28.22 -10.93 7.29
C ASP A 240 28.27 -12.46 7.43
N ASN A 241 29.31 -12.95 8.12
CA ASN A 241 29.55 -14.37 8.38
C ASN A 241 28.78 -14.91 9.60
N LYS A 242 27.80 -14.16 10.14
CA LYS A 242 26.96 -14.60 11.27
C LYS A 242 25.68 -15.24 10.71
N PRO A 243 25.51 -16.58 10.84
CA PRO A 243 24.26 -17.24 10.48
C PRO A 243 23.07 -16.59 11.20
N GLY A 244 21.96 -16.40 10.50
CA GLY A 244 20.73 -15.85 11.08
C GLY A 244 20.57 -14.33 11.00
N VAL A 245 21.38 -13.62 10.19
CA VAL A 245 21.22 -12.19 9.93
C VAL A 245 20.90 -11.95 8.45
N PRO A 246 19.87 -11.14 8.11
CA PRO A 246 19.33 -11.07 6.75
C PRO A 246 20.01 -10.03 5.85
N TRP A 247 21.34 -10.05 5.75
CA TRP A 247 22.12 -9.04 5.01
C TRP A 247 21.70 -8.89 3.55
N HIS A 248 21.51 -10.01 2.83
CA HIS A 248 21.15 -9.99 1.41
C HIS A 248 19.74 -9.45 1.17
N ALA A 249 18.75 -9.94 1.94
CA ALA A 249 17.39 -9.44 1.84
C ALA A 249 17.29 -7.95 2.20
N ALA A 250 18.12 -7.46 3.13
CA ALA A 250 18.13 -6.06 3.53
C ALA A 250 18.52 -5.10 2.39
N ARG A 251 19.36 -5.53 1.43
CA ARG A 251 19.77 -4.73 0.26
C ARG A 251 18.60 -4.39 -0.69
N SER A 252 17.49 -5.10 -0.56
CA SER A 252 16.28 -4.84 -1.34
C SER A 252 15.34 -3.85 -0.66
N ILE A 253 15.62 -3.37 0.56
CA ILE A 253 14.72 -2.47 1.30
C ILE A 253 14.43 -1.20 0.51
N ALA A 254 15.47 -0.50 0.03
CA ALA A 254 15.29 0.75 -0.71
C ALA A 254 14.65 0.51 -2.09
N PRO A 255 15.09 -0.45 -2.93
CA PRO A 255 14.40 -0.76 -4.19
C PRO A 255 12.91 -1.12 -4.03
N VAL A 256 12.57 -1.91 -3.01
CA VAL A 256 11.17 -2.27 -2.70
C VAL A 256 10.37 -1.03 -2.28
N ALA A 257 10.96 -0.17 -1.42
CA ALA A 257 10.32 1.05 -0.96
C ALA A 257 10.11 2.06 -2.10
N GLU A 258 11.10 2.23 -2.99
CA GLU A 258 11.01 3.08 -4.18
C GLU A 258 9.88 2.63 -5.10
N TRP A 259 9.80 1.32 -5.39
CA TRP A 259 8.71 0.77 -6.18
C TRP A 259 7.35 1.04 -5.52
N ALA A 260 7.23 0.79 -4.22
CA ALA A 260 5.99 0.99 -3.47
C ALA A 260 5.57 2.47 -3.49
N VAL A 261 6.50 3.41 -3.26
CA VAL A 261 6.24 4.85 -3.25
C VAL A 261 5.83 5.35 -4.64
N ASN A 262 6.55 4.94 -5.70
CA ASN A 262 6.21 5.30 -7.08
C ASN A 262 4.83 4.78 -7.45
N THR A 263 4.53 3.54 -7.08
CA THR A 263 3.20 2.94 -7.26
C THR A 263 2.14 3.76 -6.54
N LEU A 264 2.25 3.96 -5.23
CA LEU A 264 1.27 4.69 -4.43
C LEU A 264 1.07 6.15 -4.90
N LYS A 265 2.15 6.85 -5.27
CA LYS A 265 2.08 8.20 -5.86
C LYS A 265 1.34 8.19 -7.20
N SER A 266 1.57 7.18 -8.05
CA SER A 266 0.83 7.03 -9.32
C SER A 266 -0.66 6.73 -9.12
N LEU A 267 -1.04 6.14 -7.98
CA LEU A 267 -2.45 5.97 -7.58
C LEU A 267 -3.03 7.25 -6.95
N GLY A 268 -2.24 8.32 -6.74
CA GLY A 268 -2.67 9.54 -6.09
C GLY A 268 -2.78 9.47 -4.57
N ILE A 269 -2.15 8.48 -3.92
CA ILE A 269 -2.14 8.34 -2.45
C ILE A 269 -0.96 9.14 -1.87
N ALA A 270 -1.25 10.09 -0.98
CA ALA A 270 -0.27 10.93 -0.32
C ALA A 270 0.26 10.29 0.99
N GLY A 271 1.48 10.66 1.40
CA GLY A 271 2.11 10.15 2.64
C GLY A 271 1.26 10.36 3.90
N GLU A 272 0.57 11.50 4.00
CA GLU A 272 -0.32 11.84 5.12
C GLU A 272 -1.57 10.94 5.23
N GLN A 273 -1.89 10.18 4.19
CA GLN A 273 -2.99 9.20 4.18
C GLN A 273 -2.51 7.81 4.65
N ILE A 274 -1.20 7.59 4.78
CA ILE A 274 -0.62 6.25 4.89
C ILE A 274 -0.23 5.93 6.34
N SER A 275 -0.70 4.79 6.84
CA SER A 275 -0.21 4.14 8.06
C SER A 275 0.51 2.84 7.69
N LEU A 276 1.78 2.72 8.06
CA LEU A 276 2.65 1.60 7.70
C LEU A 276 2.80 0.64 8.87
N PHE A 277 2.41 -0.63 8.70
CA PHE A 277 2.57 -1.68 9.71
C PHE A 277 3.59 -2.71 9.20
N GLY A 278 4.85 -2.53 9.60
CA GLY A 278 5.96 -3.35 9.15
C GLY A 278 6.38 -4.36 10.20
N HIS A 279 6.62 -5.61 9.80
CA HIS A 279 7.21 -6.64 10.66
C HIS A 279 8.63 -6.97 10.24
N SER A 280 9.55 -7.19 11.20
CA SER A 280 10.92 -7.60 10.90
C SER A 280 11.60 -6.60 9.96
N LEU A 281 12.23 -7.04 8.86
CA LEU A 281 12.76 -6.15 7.81
C LEU A 281 11.69 -5.24 7.18
N GLY A 282 10.41 -5.63 7.17
CA GLY A 282 9.31 -4.77 6.73
C GLY A 282 9.14 -3.51 7.56
N SER A 283 9.65 -3.49 8.81
CA SER A 283 9.76 -2.26 9.61
C SER A 283 10.65 -1.23 8.92
N TYR A 284 11.75 -1.67 8.31
CA TYR A 284 12.70 -0.79 7.64
C TYR A 284 12.27 -0.40 6.24
N VAL A 285 11.57 -1.30 5.53
CA VAL A 285 10.80 -0.90 4.33
C VAL A 285 9.79 0.19 4.69
N SER A 286 9.13 0.09 5.85
CA SER A 286 8.21 1.15 6.32
C SER A 286 8.93 2.48 6.56
N ALA A 287 10.11 2.45 7.21
CA ALA A 287 10.89 3.66 7.45
C ALA A 287 11.35 4.32 6.15
N GLU A 288 11.78 3.52 5.18
CA GLU A 288 12.26 3.99 3.88
C GLU A 288 11.12 4.58 3.02
N ILE A 289 9.94 3.93 3.01
CA ILE A 289 8.72 4.52 2.42
C ILE A 289 8.40 5.87 3.09
N GLY A 290 8.49 5.94 4.42
CA GLY A 290 8.31 7.18 5.17
C GLY A 290 9.25 8.29 4.71
N TRP A 291 10.54 7.97 4.56
CA TRP A 291 11.56 8.89 4.10
C TRP A 291 11.29 9.41 2.67
N LEU A 292 11.00 8.51 1.73
CA LEU A 292 10.73 8.83 0.31
C LEU A 292 9.44 9.65 0.08
N PHE A 293 8.48 9.59 1.01
CA PHE A 293 7.32 10.48 1.03
C PHE A 293 7.61 11.83 1.69
N GLY A 294 8.73 12.00 2.39
CA GLY A 294 8.99 13.16 3.26
C GLY A 294 8.19 13.11 4.57
N GLY A 295 7.67 11.95 4.95
CA GLY A 295 6.84 11.72 6.13
C GLY A 295 5.53 10.99 5.81
N VAL A 296 5.11 10.10 6.72
CA VAL A 296 3.79 9.43 6.67
C VAL A 296 2.96 9.67 7.94
N LYS A 297 1.67 9.28 7.92
CA LYS A 297 0.76 9.44 9.08
C LYS A 297 1.26 8.66 10.28
N ASN A 298 1.41 7.34 10.13
CA ASN A 298 1.89 6.47 11.20
C ASN A 298 2.89 5.43 10.71
N ILE A 299 3.81 5.03 11.60
CA ILE A 299 4.58 3.79 11.48
C ILE A 299 4.34 2.93 12.72
N VAL A 300 4.07 1.63 12.52
CA VAL A 300 4.10 0.61 13.57
C VAL A 300 5.14 -0.44 13.18
N ALA A 301 6.28 -0.42 13.86
CA ALA A 301 7.37 -1.37 13.71
C ALA A 301 7.17 -2.55 14.66
N LEU A 302 7.00 -3.74 14.10
CA LEU A 302 6.75 -4.99 14.82
C LEU A 302 8.02 -5.84 14.72
N ASP A 303 8.75 -5.90 15.83
CA ASP A 303 10.02 -6.58 15.98
C ASP A 303 11.05 -6.22 14.90
N PRO A 304 11.46 -4.93 14.79
CA PRO A 304 12.41 -4.50 13.76
C PRO A 304 13.67 -5.36 13.80
N ALA A 305 14.14 -5.86 12.65
CA ALA A 305 15.16 -6.90 12.61
C ALA A 305 16.55 -6.38 13.01
N TYR A 306 17.32 -7.17 13.77
CA TYR A 306 18.69 -6.83 14.15
C TYR A 306 19.69 -7.28 13.07
N PRO A 307 20.76 -6.52 12.77
CA PRO A 307 21.17 -5.22 13.34
C PRO A 307 20.84 -4.02 12.42
N GLY A 308 19.76 -3.29 12.70
CA GLY A 308 19.26 -2.26 11.77
C GLY A 308 20.20 -1.08 11.54
N ASP A 309 21.15 -0.83 12.43
CA ASP A 309 22.19 0.21 12.30
C ASP A 309 23.29 -0.14 11.29
N ARG A 310 23.36 -1.41 10.86
CA ARG A 310 24.45 -1.94 10.01
C ARG A 310 23.99 -2.35 8.63
N TYR A 311 22.69 -2.50 8.39
CA TYR A 311 22.22 -2.88 7.07
C TYR A 311 22.67 -1.89 6.01
N ASP A 312 23.16 -2.44 4.91
CA ASP A 312 23.14 -1.81 3.61
C ASP A 312 21.75 -2.04 3.01
N ILE A 313 21.00 -0.95 2.82
CA ILE A 313 19.59 -1.03 2.43
C ILE A 313 19.36 -0.78 0.94
N ASP A 314 20.36 -0.28 0.21
CA ASP A 314 20.27 0.04 -1.21
C ASP A 314 21.16 -0.87 -2.09
N GLY A 315 22.10 -1.58 -1.48
CA GLY A 315 23.00 -2.52 -2.16
C GLY A 315 24.07 -1.85 -3.03
N ASN A 316 24.10 -0.52 -3.10
CA ASN A 316 25.03 0.21 -3.96
C ASN A 316 26.40 0.37 -3.31
N LYS A 317 26.45 0.58 -1.99
CA LYS A 317 27.68 0.63 -1.21
C LYS A 317 27.41 0.31 0.27
N PRO A 318 28.13 -0.65 0.86
CA PRO A 318 28.07 -0.89 2.28
C PRO A 318 28.39 0.39 3.06
N ASN A 319 27.46 0.81 3.90
CA ASN A 319 27.56 1.98 4.77
C ASN A 319 27.21 3.36 4.19
N ASP A 320 26.72 3.45 2.95
CA ASP A 320 26.35 4.75 2.34
C ASP A 320 24.91 5.16 2.68
N GLN A 321 23.96 4.21 2.68
CA GLN A 321 22.58 4.43 3.13
C GLN A 321 22.24 3.61 4.37
N ARG A 322 21.50 4.24 5.29
CA ARG A 322 21.07 3.66 6.57
C ARG A 322 19.58 3.79 6.74
N VAL A 323 19.02 2.86 7.51
CA VAL A 323 17.63 2.92 7.95
C VAL A 323 17.36 4.24 8.68
N SER A 324 16.37 4.99 8.19
CA SER A 324 15.86 6.19 8.86
C SER A 324 15.20 5.85 10.21
N LYS A 325 15.33 6.75 11.19
CA LYS A 325 14.64 6.59 12.48
C LYS A 325 13.13 6.71 12.28
N PHE A 326 12.35 5.81 12.87
CA PHE A 326 10.89 5.79 12.68
C PHE A 326 10.22 7.12 13.04
N LYS A 327 10.69 7.81 14.09
CA LYS A 327 10.13 9.10 14.53
C LYS A 327 10.46 10.28 13.61
N ASP A 328 11.48 10.15 12.76
CA ASP A 328 11.92 11.24 11.88
C ASP A 328 11.15 11.21 10.54
N VAL A 329 10.47 10.10 10.25
CA VAL A 329 9.79 9.83 8.97
C VAL A 329 8.29 9.52 9.12
N ALA A 330 7.73 9.73 10.31
CA ALA A 330 6.30 9.58 10.56
C ALA A 330 5.82 10.58 11.61
N THR A 331 4.56 11.04 11.48
CA THR A 331 3.93 11.91 12.48
C THR A 331 3.82 11.22 13.83
N LYS A 332 3.47 9.93 13.83
CA LYS A 332 3.50 9.06 15.02
C LYS A 332 4.12 7.72 14.68
N SER A 333 5.09 7.29 15.46
CA SER A 333 5.73 5.99 15.33
C SER A 333 5.64 5.18 16.63
N TYR A 334 5.36 3.90 16.47
CA TYR A 334 5.26 2.91 17.54
C TYR A 334 6.18 1.74 17.23
N ALA A 335 6.90 1.24 18.22
CA ALA A 335 7.68 0.01 18.08
C ALA A 335 7.33 -1.00 19.17
N PHE A 336 7.26 -2.27 18.80
CA PHE A 336 7.06 -3.39 19.71
C PHE A 336 8.16 -4.40 19.44
N VAL A 337 9.04 -4.66 20.40
CA VAL A 337 10.23 -5.51 20.20
C VAL A 337 10.27 -6.60 21.26
N VAL A 338 10.57 -7.83 20.89
CA VAL A 338 10.55 -8.95 21.84
C VAL A 338 11.77 -8.93 22.77
N ALA A 339 11.58 -9.33 24.02
CA ALA A 339 12.64 -9.35 25.01
C ALA A 339 13.65 -10.48 24.77
N ASN A 340 14.95 -10.16 24.80
CA ASN A 340 16.10 -11.09 24.88
C ASN A 340 16.36 -12.04 23.70
N VAL A 341 15.42 -12.29 22.80
CA VAL A 341 15.52 -13.44 21.87
C VAL A 341 15.49 -13.09 20.38
N ALA A 342 14.86 -12.00 19.98
CA ALA A 342 14.80 -11.54 18.59
C ALA A 342 14.62 -10.02 18.53
N GLY A 343 14.68 -9.47 17.31
CA GLY A 343 14.50 -8.04 17.07
C GLY A 343 15.66 -7.16 17.55
N ASP A 344 15.52 -5.87 17.28
CA ASP A 344 16.50 -4.82 17.55
C ASP A 344 15.92 -3.80 18.52
N PRO A 345 16.20 -3.92 19.83
CA PRO A 345 15.66 -3.01 20.84
C PRO A 345 16.21 -1.59 20.68
N GLU A 346 17.42 -1.42 20.14
CA GLU A 346 17.99 -0.10 19.90
C GLU A 346 17.23 0.63 18.80
N ARG A 347 16.98 -0.05 17.67
CA ARG A 347 16.19 0.53 16.57
C ARG A 347 14.73 0.71 16.96
N ALA A 348 14.17 -0.21 17.74
CA ALA A 348 12.82 -0.02 18.29
C ALA A 348 12.74 1.25 19.17
N GLY A 349 13.81 1.62 19.87
CA GLY A 349 13.88 2.85 20.68
C GLY A 349 13.92 4.16 19.88
N ASP A 350 14.13 4.09 18.55
CA ASP A 350 14.09 5.26 17.66
C ASP A 350 12.64 5.69 17.28
N ALA A 351 11.61 4.98 17.72
CA ALA A 351 10.20 5.37 17.57
C ALA A 351 9.79 6.45 18.60
N ASN A 352 8.67 7.14 18.35
CA ASN A 352 8.10 8.08 19.33
C ASN A 352 7.69 7.36 20.62
N TYR A 353 7.22 6.13 20.48
CA TYR A 353 6.84 5.24 21.58
C TYR A 353 7.32 3.83 21.27
N SER A 354 7.94 3.17 22.25
CA SER A 354 8.50 1.84 22.08
C SER A 354 8.16 0.95 23.26
N PHE A 355 7.91 -0.33 23.03
CA PHE A 355 7.50 -1.28 24.07
C PHE A 355 8.27 -2.59 23.95
N ILE A 356 8.74 -3.10 25.08
CA ILE A 356 9.32 -4.44 25.17
C ILE A 356 8.19 -5.46 25.28
N VAL A 357 8.21 -6.52 24.50
CA VAL A 357 7.25 -7.62 24.56
C VAL A 357 7.89 -8.80 25.27
N ASP A 358 7.44 -9.06 26.49
CA ASP A 358 7.76 -10.27 27.25
C ASP A 358 6.83 -11.39 26.78
N SER A 359 7.30 -12.15 25.79
CA SER A 359 6.55 -13.24 25.16
C SER A 359 6.44 -14.48 26.06
N GLY A 360 7.39 -14.66 26.99
CA GLY A 360 7.56 -15.90 27.73
C GLY A 360 8.18 -17.06 26.92
N ASP A 361 8.55 -16.81 25.65
CA ASP A 361 9.09 -17.83 24.75
C ASP A 361 10.58 -17.71 24.53
N TRP A 362 11.24 -18.85 24.62
CA TRP A 362 12.66 -19.00 24.36
C TRP A 362 12.97 -19.40 22.91
N ASP A 363 11.95 -19.80 22.14
CA ASP A 363 12.06 -20.05 20.70
C ASP A 363 12.06 -18.71 19.95
N PRO A 364 13.18 -18.30 19.33
CA PRO A 364 13.28 -17.01 18.65
C PRO A 364 12.24 -16.84 17.54
N SER A 365 11.89 -17.91 16.81
CA SER A 365 10.92 -17.84 15.72
C SER A 365 9.52 -17.52 16.23
N LYS A 366 9.10 -18.21 17.30
CA LYS A 366 7.80 -17.96 17.94
C LYS A 366 7.74 -16.60 18.62
N ALA A 367 8.81 -16.22 19.30
CA ALA A 367 8.93 -14.94 19.98
C ALA A 367 8.88 -13.76 18.98
N HIS A 368 9.52 -13.92 17.81
CA HIS A 368 9.55 -12.91 16.75
C HIS A 368 8.15 -12.58 16.16
N GLY A 369 7.20 -13.52 16.27
CA GLY A 369 5.79 -13.29 15.91
C GLY A 369 4.95 -12.67 17.02
N ALA A 370 5.44 -12.60 18.27
CA ALA A 370 4.65 -12.14 19.42
C ALA A 370 4.24 -10.65 19.32
N PRO A 371 5.08 -9.72 18.81
CA PRO A 371 4.68 -8.33 18.61
C PRO A 371 3.47 -8.15 17.68
N ILE A 372 3.34 -8.98 16.62
CA ILE A 372 2.15 -8.97 15.75
C ILE A 372 0.90 -9.32 16.57
N ALA A 373 0.98 -10.38 17.37
CA ALA A 373 -0.15 -10.86 18.16
C ALA A 373 -0.59 -9.85 19.24
N VAL A 374 0.39 -9.22 19.90
CA VAL A 374 0.15 -8.10 20.83
C VAL A 374 -0.55 -6.95 20.13
N PHE A 375 -0.05 -6.52 18.97
CA PHE A 375 -0.63 -5.40 18.24
C PHE A 375 -2.06 -5.69 17.77
N ARG A 376 -2.32 -6.91 17.27
CA ARG A 376 -3.69 -7.37 16.94
C ARG A 376 -4.61 -7.31 18.16
N SER A 377 -4.12 -7.70 19.33
CA SER A 377 -4.90 -7.63 20.57
C SER A 377 -5.21 -6.18 20.98
N LEU A 378 -4.27 -5.24 20.81
CA LEU A 378 -4.51 -3.80 21.05
C LEU A 378 -5.58 -3.23 20.10
N ILE A 379 -5.60 -3.67 18.84
CA ILE A 379 -6.64 -3.31 17.86
C ILE A 379 -8.01 -3.86 18.29
N ASP A 380 -8.08 -5.13 18.69
CA ASP A 380 -9.31 -5.76 19.14
C ASP A 380 -9.92 -5.04 20.35
N GLN A 381 -9.07 -4.71 21.32
CA GLN A 381 -9.43 -3.95 22.53
C GLN A 381 -9.72 -2.46 22.27
N GLY A 382 -9.58 -1.98 21.03
CA GLY A 382 -9.81 -0.57 20.67
C GLY A 382 -8.81 0.40 21.27
N LYS A 383 -7.63 -0.07 21.69
CA LYS A 383 -6.57 0.75 22.27
C LYS A 383 -5.78 1.52 21.22
N PHE A 384 -5.74 0.99 19.99
CA PHE A 384 -5.11 1.62 18.85
C PHE A 384 -6.16 1.97 17.77
N SER A 385 -5.97 3.10 17.10
CA SER A 385 -6.61 3.46 15.84
C SER A 385 -5.58 4.21 14.98
N PRO A 386 -5.56 4.05 13.64
CA PRO A 386 -4.67 4.84 12.79
C PRO A 386 -4.92 6.36 12.88
N SER A 387 -6.14 6.80 13.22
CA SER A 387 -6.43 8.24 13.35
C SER A 387 -5.90 8.86 14.64
N THR A 388 -6.05 8.17 15.77
CA THR A 388 -5.71 8.70 17.10
C THR A 388 -4.37 8.18 17.63
N GLY A 389 -3.91 7.04 17.13
CA GLY A 389 -2.75 6.30 17.62
C GLY A 389 -3.07 5.47 18.88
N LEU A 390 -2.02 5.10 19.62
CA LEU A 390 -2.13 4.46 20.94
C LEU A 390 -2.26 5.54 22.03
N SER A 391 -3.24 5.39 22.92
CA SER A 391 -3.33 6.21 24.13
C SER A 391 -2.31 5.73 25.17
N ILE A 392 -1.32 6.56 25.46
CA ILE A 392 -0.20 6.23 26.36
C ILE A 392 -0.27 7.16 27.58
N PRO A 393 -0.48 6.61 28.78
CA PRO A 393 -0.41 7.37 30.03
C PRO A 393 0.88 8.19 30.16
N THR A 394 0.77 9.38 30.73
CA THR A 394 1.85 10.38 30.75
C THR A 394 3.06 9.95 31.58
N ASP A 395 2.85 9.13 32.60
CA ASP A 395 3.88 8.58 33.49
C ASP A 395 4.78 7.53 32.83
N LEU A 396 4.45 7.12 31.60
CA LEU A 396 5.18 6.09 30.86
C LEU A 396 6.08 6.66 29.81
N LYS A 397 5.92 7.93 29.49
CA LYS A 397 6.69 8.57 28.43
C LYS A 397 8.12 8.80 28.92
N GLU A 398 9.07 8.63 28.01
CA GLU A 398 10.48 8.95 28.21
C GLU A 398 11.17 8.06 29.25
N ASN A 399 10.76 6.79 29.35
CA ASN A 399 11.43 5.82 30.21
C ASN A 399 12.53 5.03 29.47
N TRP A 400 13.38 4.35 30.24
CA TRP A 400 14.45 3.49 29.73
C TRP A 400 14.27 2.08 30.25
N TYR A 401 14.37 1.09 29.37
CA TYR A 401 14.30 -0.32 29.75
C TYR A 401 15.45 -1.08 29.09
N LEU A 402 15.98 -2.05 29.82
CA LEU A 402 16.88 -3.04 29.26
C LEU A 402 16.11 -3.93 28.29
N ASN A 403 16.82 -4.57 27.34
CA ASN A 403 16.23 -5.58 26.44
C ASN A 403 15.48 -6.69 27.22
N SER A 404 15.96 -6.99 28.42
CA SER A 404 15.30 -7.92 29.36
C SER A 404 13.94 -7.49 29.91
N GLY A 405 13.46 -6.28 29.60
CA GLY A 405 12.19 -5.74 30.11
C GLY A 405 12.29 -5.12 31.51
N TRP A 406 13.48 -5.06 32.11
CA TRP A 406 13.70 -4.36 33.38
C TRP A 406 13.91 -2.87 33.17
N LYS A 407 13.28 -2.04 34.00
CA LYS A 407 13.46 -0.58 33.98
C LYS A 407 14.92 -0.22 34.31
N SER A 408 15.48 0.69 33.53
CA SER A 408 16.79 1.31 33.75
C SER A 408 16.62 2.76 34.20
N ASN A 409 17.49 3.22 35.08
CA ASN A 409 17.60 4.64 35.45
C ASN A 409 18.67 5.37 34.62
N SER A 410 19.30 4.68 33.66
CA SER A 410 20.36 5.23 32.83
C SER A 410 19.87 5.49 31.41
N PRO A 411 20.12 6.70 30.85
CA PRO A 411 19.83 6.99 29.45
C PRO A 411 20.77 6.30 28.47
N ALA A 412 21.74 5.50 28.96
CA ALA A 412 22.67 4.75 28.12
C ALA A 412 22.05 3.51 27.45
N VAL A 413 20.77 3.23 27.69
CA VAL A 413 20.04 2.11 27.05
C VAL A 413 18.88 2.64 26.22
N ALA A 414 18.41 1.84 25.27
CA ALA A 414 17.33 2.20 24.38
C ALA A 414 16.07 2.64 25.13
N ARG A 415 15.37 3.63 24.58
CA ARG A 415 14.15 4.20 25.16
C ARG A 415 12.97 3.26 24.90
N HIS A 416 12.28 2.88 25.97
CA HIS A 416 11.01 2.15 25.89
C HIS A 416 10.06 2.66 26.98
N GLU A 417 8.77 2.68 26.69
CA GLU A 417 7.74 3.21 27.59
C GLU A 417 7.24 2.15 28.59
N GLY A 418 7.56 0.88 28.35
CA GLY A 418 7.19 -0.20 29.26
C GLY A 418 7.36 -1.60 28.67
N THR A 419 6.89 -2.58 29.42
CA THR A 419 6.86 -3.99 29.03
C THR A 419 5.41 -4.46 28.85
N ILE A 420 5.17 -5.30 27.85
CA ILE A 420 3.89 -5.94 27.58
C ILE A 420 4.07 -7.42 27.87
N LYS A 421 3.30 -7.95 28.82
CA LYS A 421 3.33 -9.38 29.11
C LYS A 421 2.26 -10.08 28.30
N VAL A 422 2.66 -11.12 27.58
CA VAL A 422 1.75 -11.92 26.75
C VAL A 422 1.14 -13.03 27.59
N LYS A 423 -0.20 -13.08 27.59
CA LYS A 423 -1.08 -14.20 27.94
C LYS A 423 -1.22 -15.20 26.79
N GLY A 424 -0.78 -16.46 26.86
CA GLY A 424 -1.13 -17.43 25.80
C GLY A 424 -0.34 -18.75 25.83
N ASP A 425 -0.91 -19.79 25.22
CA ASP A 425 -0.29 -21.11 25.04
C ASP A 425 0.55 -21.19 23.74
N ASN A 426 1.17 -22.35 23.49
CA ASN A 426 2.26 -22.62 22.55
C ASN A 426 2.04 -22.30 21.03
N ASN A 427 0.97 -21.58 20.66
CA ASN A 427 0.59 -21.24 19.28
C ASN A 427 0.14 -19.75 19.12
N LEU A 428 -0.12 -19.35 17.87
CA LEU A 428 -0.49 -18.00 17.36
C LEU A 428 -1.64 -17.26 18.09
N ASN A 429 -2.24 -17.86 19.12
CA ASN A 429 -3.27 -17.31 19.99
C ASN A 429 -2.68 -16.56 21.20
N ARG A 430 -1.68 -15.72 20.93
CA ARG A 430 -1.07 -14.84 21.92
C ARG A 430 -1.90 -13.56 22.04
N TYR A 431 -2.28 -13.19 23.25
CA TYR A 431 -3.02 -11.97 23.48
C TYR A 431 -2.28 -11.05 24.45
N ALA A 432 -2.44 -9.75 24.24
CA ALA A 432 -1.95 -8.75 25.18
C ALA A 432 -2.88 -8.76 26.40
N ASP A 433 -2.58 -9.62 27.35
CA ASP A 433 -3.37 -9.81 28.56
C ASP A 433 -3.37 -8.60 29.48
N SER A 434 -2.27 -7.84 29.45
CA SER A 434 -2.12 -6.56 30.12
C SER A 434 -0.85 -5.89 29.62
N LEU A 435 -0.88 -4.59 29.35
CA LEU A 435 0.35 -3.82 29.31
C LEU A 435 0.86 -3.68 30.75
N THR A 436 1.79 -4.54 31.17
CA THR A 436 2.28 -4.60 32.56
C THR A 436 3.52 -3.74 32.71
N TYR A 437 3.39 -2.61 33.41
CA TYR A 437 4.56 -1.89 33.92
C TYR A 437 5.29 -2.73 34.97
N VAL A 438 6.59 -2.94 34.79
CA VAL A 438 7.41 -3.53 35.85
C VAL A 438 8.22 -2.43 36.54
N TYR A 439 7.70 -2.07 37.71
CA TYR A 439 8.29 -1.47 38.93
C TYR A 439 9.04 -0.13 38.85
N THR A 440 8.44 0.88 39.47
CA THR A 440 9.12 1.69 40.50
C THR A 440 9.28 0.84 41.78
N ASN A 441 10.17 1.20 42.70
CA ASN A 441 10.58 0.47 43.92
C ASN A 441 9.48 -0.07 44.88
N LYS A 442 8.18 -0.05 44.54
CA LYS A 442 7.06 -0.48 45.41
C LYS A 442 6.04 -1.44 44.81
N GLY A 443 5.99 -1.63 43.50
CA GLY A 443 5.34 -2.81 42.97
C GLY A 443 3.92 -2.83 42.50
N ASP A 444 3.42 -1.66 42.20
CA ASP A 444 2.10 -1.53 41.62
C ASP A 444 2.15 -1.96 40.14
N LYS A 445 1.42 -3.02 39.82
CA LYS A 445 1.05 -3.38 38.44
C LYS A 445 -0.14 -2.51 38.03
N ARG A 446 -0.06 -1.85 36.88
CA ARG A 446 -1.21 -1.20 36.23
C ARG A 446 -1.34 -1.73 34.81
N THR A 447 -2.57 -1.73 34.30
CA THR A 447 -2.95 -2.22 32.97
C THR A 447 -3.42 -1.03 32.13
N ILE A 448 -2.92 -0.87 30.89
CA ILE A 448 -3.48 0.08 29.90
C ILE A 448 -4.76 -0.45 29.30
#